data_AF-A0A1M7SD63-F1
#
_entry.id   AF-A0A1M7SD63-F1
#
_cell.length_a   1.000
_cell.length_b   1.000
_cell.length_c   1.000
_cell.angle_alpha   90.00
_cell.angle_beta   90.00
_cell.angle_gamma   90.00
#
_symmetry.space_group_name_H-M   'P 1'
#
loop_
_entity.id
_entity.type
_entity.pdbx_description
1 polymer ?
#
loop_
_entity_poly.entity_id
_entity_poly.type
_entity_poly.pdbx_seq_one_letter_code
_entity_poly.pdbx_strand_id
1 'polypeptide(L)'
;MDKLYISLIDKEALLTPHVYERMLERGITLEELVEMLESKDSMAVMQKNFRIKVTNGNISAILQLSGSVLYIITVFRENKKKAH
;
A
#
# COMPACT_ATOMS: atom_id res chain seq x y z
N MET A 1 -4.04 11.69 -11.23
CA MET A 1 -4.27 10.99 -9.95
C MET A 1 -5.00 9.74 -10.33
N ASP A 2 -4.39 8.59 -10.07
CA ASP A 2 -4.98 7.31 -10.43
C ASP A 2 -5.74 6.76 -9.23
N LYS A 3 -6.89 6.16 -9.51
CA LYS A 3 -7.77 5.55 -8.53
C LYS A 3 -7.62 4.04 -8.63
N LEU A 4 -7.28 3.40 -7.53
CA LEU A 4 -7.28 1.95 -7.41
C LEU A 4 -8.53 1.56 -6.62
N TYR A 5 -9.40 0.78 -7.22
CA TYR A 5 -10.52 0.20 -6.49
C TYR A 5 -10.03 -1.06 -5.76
N ILE A 6 -10.20 -1.11 -4.44
CA ILE A 6 -9.85 -2.28 -3.62
C ILE A 6 -11.15 -3.01 -3.29
N SER A 7 -11.37 -4.14 -3.96
CA SER A 7 -12.61 -4.91 -3.83
C SER A 7 -12.86 -5.43 -2.42
N LEU A 8 -11.79 -5.81 -1.70
CA LEU A 8 -11.88 -6.41 -0.35
C LEU A 8 -12.56 -5.50 0.68
N ILE A 9 -12.44 -4.19 0.52
CA ILE A 9 -12.94 -3.18 1.48
C ILE A 9 -13.92 -2.19 0.86
N ASP A 10 -14.37 -2.45 -0.38
CA ASP A 10 -15.32 -1.61 -1.12
C ASP A 10 -14.96 -0.12 -1.09
N LYS A 11 -13.68 0.19 -1.38
CA LYS A 11 -13.13 1.55 -1.31
C LYS A 11 -12.18 1.86 -2.45
N GLU A 12 -12.21 3.13 -2.87
CA GLU A 12 -11.16 3.71 -3.71
C GLU A 12 -9.95 4.10 -2.85
N ALA A 13 -8.78 3.64 -3.28
CA ALA A 13 -7.49 4.12 -2.83
C ALA A 13 -6.89 5.07 -3.86
N LEU A 14 -6.47 6.25 -3.41
CA LEU A 14 -5.84 7.25 -4.26
C LEU A 14 -4.33 7.08 -4.29
N LEU A 15 -3.81 6.91 -5.50
CA LEU A 15 -2.39 6.91 -5.80
C LEU A 15 -2.02 8.25 -6.43
N THR A 16 -1.18 9.01 -5.73
CA THR A 16 -0.68 10.30 -6.26
C THR A 16 0.48 10.07 -7.23
N PRO A 17 0.71 10.97 -8.21
CA PRO A 17 1.84 10.85 -9.15
C PRO A 17 3.18 10.70 -8.42
N HIS A 18 3.39 11.46 -7.34
CA HIS A 18 4.59 11.37 -6.53
C HIS A 18 4.81 9.95 -5.96
N VAL A 19 3.76 9.30 -5.48
CA VAL A 19 3.86 7.95 -4.91
C VAL A 19 4.07 6.91 -6.01
N TYR A 20 3.44 7.09 -7.16
CA TYR A 20 3.66 6.25 -8.33
C TYR A 20 5.11 6.33 -8.83
N GLU A 21 5.69 7.52 -8.96
CA GLU A 21 7.11 7.70 -9.29
C GLU A 21 8.02 6.97 -8.29
N ARG A 22 7.75 7.11 -6.99
CA ARG A 22 8.52 6.39 -5.95
C ARG A 22 8.39 4.87 -6.03
N MET A 23 7.25 4.35 -6.46
CA MET A 23 7.07 2.90 -6.69
C MET A 23 7.97 2.42 -7.82
N LEU A 24 7.97 3.14 -8.94
CA LEU A 24 8.79 2.82 -10.10
C LEU A 24 10.29 2.90 -9.76
N GLU A 25 10.72 3.93 -9.03
CA GLU A 25 12.10 4.04 -8.52
C GLU A 25 12.53 2.84 -7.65
N ARG A 26 11.58 2.18 -6.98
CA ARG A 26 11.79 1.02 -6.11
C ARG A 26 11.57 -0.31 -6.82
N GLY A 27 11.30 -0.29 -8.12
CA GLY A 27 10.99 -1.48 -8.91
C GLY A 27 9.75 -2.21 -8.40
N ILE A 28 8.73 -1.47 -7.95
CA ILE A 28 7.43 -2.02 -7.53
C ILE A 28 6.41 -1.68 -8.60
N THR A 29 5.72 -2.69 -9.14
CA THR A 29 4.70 -2.46 -10.16
C THR A 29 3.34 -2.13 -9.55
N LEU A 30 2.43 -1.62 -10.37
CA LEU A 30 1.05 -1.36 -9.94
C LEU A 30 0.32 -2.67 -9.61
N GLU A 31 0.57 -3.71 -10.40
CA GLU A 31 0.00 -5.05 -10.21
C GLU A 31 0.40 -5.62 -8.85
N GLU A 32 1.69 -5.54 -8.47
CA GLU A 32 2.15 -6.01 -7.16
C GLU A 32 1.44 -5.30 -6.00
N LEU A 33 1.19 -4.00 -6.14
CA LEU A 33 0.45 -3.22 -5.14
C LEU A 33 -1.01 -3.68 -5.05
N VAL A 34 -1.69 -3.85 -6.19
CA VAL A 34 -3.10 -4.29 -6.23
C VAL A 34 -3.23 -5.70 -5.64
N GLU A 35 -2.38 -6.64 -6.06
CA GLU A 35 -2.35 -8.01 -5.52
C GLU A 35 -2.18 -8.02 -4.00
N MET A 36 -1.28 -7.18 -3.46
CA MET A 36 -1.12 -7.07 -2.01
C MET A 36 -2.38 -6.49 -1.34
N LEU A 37 -3.00 -5.47 -1.91
CA LEU A 37 -4.17 -4.82 -1.29
C LEU A 37 -5.44 -5.69 -1.35
N GLU A 38 -5.54 -6.58 -2.34
CA GLU A 38 -6.69 -7.49 -2.52
C GLU A 38 -6.47 -8.89 -1.92
N SER A 39 -5.24 -9.23 -1.54
CA SER A 39 -4.94 -10.52 -0.92
C SER A 39 -5.43 -10.61 0.52
N LYS A 40 -6.05 -11.74 0.86
CA LYS A 40 -6.42 -12.11 2.24
C LYS A 40 -5.23 -12.56 3.09
N ASP A 41 -4.11 -12.89 2.45
CA ASP A 41 -2.87 -13.29 3.12
C ASP A 41 -2.01 -12.08 3.50
N SER A 42 -2.39 -10.89 3.03
CA SER A 42 -1.78 -9.64 3.47
C SER A 42 -2.17 -9.31 4.90
N MET A 43 -1.19 -8.86 5.68
CA MET A 43 -1.39 -8.38 7.03
C MET A 43 -1.64 -6.88 7.04
N ALA A 44 -2.68 -6.43 7.73
CA ALA A 44 -2.98 -5.03 7.95
C ALA A 44 -2.82 -4.68 9.44
N VAL A 45 -2.03 -3.64 9.74
CA VAL A 45 -1.77 -3.17 11.10
C VAL A 45 -2.07 -1.68 11.18
N MET A 46 -2.96 -1.30 12.10
CA MET A 46 -3.23 0.09 12.38
C MET A 46 -2.04 0.73 13.11
N GLN A 47 -1.61 1.89 12.62
CA GLN A 47 -0.56 2.72 13.17
C GLN A 47 -1.15 4.00 13.76
N LYS A 48 -0.30 4.80 14.44
CA LYS A 48 -0.68 6.13 14.92
C LYS A 48 -1.18 7.01 13.76
N ASN A 49 -2.00 8.01 14.08
CA ASN A 49 -2.51 9.02 13.13
C ASN A 49 -3.36 8.43 11.98
N PHE A 50 -4.20 7.44 12.27
CA PHE A 50 -5.11 6.82 11.28
C PHE A 50 -4.41 6.27 10.03
N ARG A 51 -3.16 5.85 10.21
CA ARG A 51 -2.39 5.15 9.18
C ARG A 51 -2.57 3.65 9.32
N ILE A 52 -2.55 2.95 8.21
CA ILE A 52 -2.65 1.49 8.15
C ILE A 52 -1.46 1.03 7.33
N LYS A 53 -0.61 0.19 7.93
CA LYS A 53 0.42 -0.55 7.18
C LYS A 53 -0.21 -1.83 6.67
N VAL A 54 -0.18 -2.04 5.36
CA VAL A 54 -0.56 -3.32 4.72
C VAL A 54 0.69 -3.94 4.14
N THR A 55 0.91 -5.25 4.34
CA THR A 55 2.09 -5.95 3.85
C THR A 55 1.79 -7.41 3.51
N ASN A 56 2.42 -7.93 2.46
CA ASN A 56 2.48 -9.35 2.13
C ASN A 56 3.86 -9.97 2.41
N GLY A 57 4.73 -9.27 3.16
CA GLY A 57 6.11 -9.70 3.46
C GLY A 57 7.14 -9.43 2.35
N ASN A 58 6.71 -9.16 1.12
CA ASN A 58 7.59 -8.74 0.01
C ASN A 58 7.59 -7.22 -0.17
N ILE A 59 6.39 -6.63 -0.15
CA ILE A 59 6.18 -5.19 -0.18
C ILE A 59 5.28 -4.76 0.98
N SER A 60 5.29 -3.45 1.24
CA SER A 60 4.45 -2.78 2.21
C SER A 60 3.92 -1.48 1.65
N ALA A 61 2.65 -1.19 1.89
CA ALA A 61 2.06 0.11 1.70
C ALA A 61 1.66 0.74 3.03
N ILE A 62 1.85 2.05 3.14
CA ILE A 62 1.24 2.86 4.19
C ILE A 62 0.06 3.59 3.58
N LEU A 63 -1.12 3.30 4.10
CA LEU A 63 -2.37 3.93 3.76
C LEU A 63 -2.74 4.93 4.85
N GLN A 64 -3.40 6.02 4.51
CA GLN A 64 -3.95 6.97 5.47
C GLN A 64 -5.41 7.25 5.13
N LEU A 65 -6.28 7.06 6.11
CA LEU A 65 -7.69 7.43 5.97
C LEU A 65 -7.82 8.94 6.22
N SER A 66 -8.41 9.65 5.27
CA SER A 66 -8.76 11.07 5.40
C SER A 66 -10.19 11.28 4.92
N GLY A 67 -11.11 11.50 5.86
CA GLY A 67 -12.54 11.47 5.58
C GLY A 67 -12.99 10.11 5.06
N SER A 68 -13.63 10.07 3.90
CA SER A 68 -14.06 8.85 3.22
C SER A 68 -13.00 8.23 2.30
N VAL A 69 -11.87 8.91 2.11
CA VAL A 69 -10.88 8.59 1.08
C VAL A 69 -9.65 7.92 1.70
N LEU A 70 -9.18 6.85 1.07
CA LEU A 70 -7.97 6.13 1.47
C LEU A 70 -6.80 6.58 0.60
N TYR A 71 -5.79 7.21 1.18
CA TYR A 71 -4.62 7.67 0.43
C TYR A 71 -3.48 6.68 0.57
N ILE A 72 -2.86 6.29 -0.54
CA ILE A 72 -1.59 5.57 -0.52
C ILE A 72 -0.49 6.61 -0.30
N ILE A 73 0.12 6.58 0.88
CA ILE A 73 1.15 7.53 1.28
C ILE A 73 2.53 7.11 0.78
N THR A 74 2.83 5.81 0.84
CA THR A 74 4.08 5.26 0.30
C THR A 74 3.96 3.76 0.11
N VAL A 75 4.77 3.21 -0.79
CA VAL A 75 4.91 1.77 -1.03
C VAL A 75 6.40 1.44 -1.11
N PHE A 76 6.86 0.41 -0.41
CA PHE A 76 8.28 0.04 -0.34
C PHE A 76 8.47 -1.47 -0.25
N ARG A 77 9.62 -1.95 -0.71
CA ARG A 77 10.04 -3.35 -0.53
C ARG A 77 10.40 -3.57 0.93
N GLU A 78 9.94 -4.67 1.51
CA GLU A 78 10.42 -5.09 2.81
C GLU A 78 11.84 -5.61 2.64
N ASN A 79 12.81 -4.91 3.24
CA ASN A 79 14.12 -5.49 3.42
C ASN A 79 13.93 -6.67 4.37
N LYS A 80 13.99 -7.91 3.86
CA LYS A 80 14.19 -9.08 4.72
C LYS A 80 15.39 -8.76 5.59
N LYS A 81 15.17 -8.36 6.84
CA LYS A 81 16.23 -8.40 7.84
C LYS A 81 16.72 -9.84 7.75
N LYS A 82 17.95 -10.04 7.28
CA LYS A 82 18.65 -11.28 7.55
C LYS A 82 18.56 -11.44 9.05
N ALA A 83 17.72 -12.37 9.51
CA ALA A 83 17.76 -12.83 10.87
C ALA A 83 19.22 -13.28 11.06
N HIS A 84 19.96 -12.52 11.87
CA HIS A 84 21.27 -12.91 12.36
C HIS A 84 21.04 -13.71 13.63
#